data_AF-A0A9J6E6W6-F1
#
_entry.id   AF-A0A9J6E6W6-F1
#
_cell.length_a   1.000
_cell.length_b   1.000
_cell.length_c   1.000
_cell.angle_alpha   90.00
_cell.angle_beta   90.00
_cell.angle_gamma   90.00
#
_symmetry.space_group_name_H-M   'P 1'
#
loop_
_entity.id
_entity.type
_entity.pdbx_description
1 polymer ?
#
loop_
_entity_poly.entity_id
_entity_poly.type
_entity_poly.pdbx_seq_one_letter_code
_entity_poly.pdbx_strand_id
1 'polypeptide(L)'
;MKSFLTESIATTCDPSECRSRDNCACMSMKPPENLNASAMPQFVMLTFDDAINEQNMGFYRHLLEPGKRRNRANGCNVAATFFVSANHPAGHTDYSFVHELHSVGSEIAIHSIT
;
A
#
# COMPACT_ATOMS: atom_id res chain seq x y z
N MET A 1 27.87 -15.22 -19.58
CA MET A 1 28.09 -14.71 -18.21
C MET A 1 27.46 -13.33 -18.13
N LYS A 2 26.30 -13.20 -17.47
CA LYS A 2 25.73 -11.88 -17.16
C LYS A 2 26.51 -11.34 -15.97
N SER A 3 27.17 -10.20 -16.12
CA SER A 3 27.92 -9.57 -15.04
C SER A 3 26.97 -9.28 -13.89
N PHE A 4 27.34 -9.77 -12.70
CA PHE A 4 26.75 -9.31 -11.46
C PHE A 4 26.97 -7.80 -11.34
N LEU A 5 25.92 -7.12 -10.92
CA LEU A 5 25.84 -5.68 -10.74
C LEU A 5 27.01 -5.22 -9.86
N THR A 6 27.77 -4.21 -10.32
CA THR A 6 28.52 -3.34 -9.42
C THR A 6 27.51 -2.66 -8.52
N GLU A 7 27.43 -3.07 -7.26
CA GLU A 7 26.62 -2.40 -6.26
C GLU A 7 27.30 -1.07 -5.94
N SER A 8 26.81 0.01 -6.58
CA SER A 8 27.27 1.36 -6.27
C SER A 8 26.70 1.76 -4.91
N ILE A 9 27.55 2.21 -4.00
CA ILE A 9 27.12 2.83 -2.75
C ILE A 9 26.23 4.01 -3.12
N ALA A 10 25.00 4.03 -2.61
CA ALA A 10 24.09 5.15 -2.83
C ALA A 10 24.76 6.44 -2.32
N THR A 11 24.99 7.37 -3.24
CA THR A 11 25.51 8.70 -2.93
C THR A 11 24.38 9.62 -2.49
N THR A 12 24.72 10.80 -1.99
CA THR A 12 23.73 11.84 -1.72
C THR A 12 22.91 12.11 -2.99
N CYS A 13 21.58 12.13 -2.85
CA CYS A 13 20.67 12.32 -3.98
C CYS A 13 20.87 13.72 -4.60
N ASP A 14 21.06 13.78 -5.92
CA ASP A 14 21.05 15.03 -6.69
C ASP A 14 19.65 15.23 -7.31
N PRO A 15 18.86 16.23 -6.84
CA PRO A 15 17.52 16.49 -7.39
C PRO A 15 17.52 16.94 -8.85
N SER A 16 18.66 17.35 -9.40
CA SER A 16 18.79 17.73 -10.81
C SER A 16 18.87 16.51 -11.75
N GLU A 17 19.36 15.38 -11.24
CA GLU A 17 19.44 14.08 -11.93
C GLU A 17 18.27 13.16 -11.59
N CYS A 18 17.88 13.09 -10.31
CA CYS A 18 16.76 12.28 -9.83
C CYS A 18 15.42 13.04 -9.96
N ARG A 19 14.74 12.85 -11.08
CA ARG A 19 13.46 13.52 -11.39
C ARG A 19 12.30 12.53 -11.45
N SER A 20 11.10 13.00 -11.09
CA SER A 20 9.88 12.19 -11.11
C SER A 20 9.57 11.61 -12.50
N ARG A 21 9.85 12.38 -13.57
CA ARG A 21 9.69 11.94 -14.97
C ARG A 21 10.57 10.73 -15.34
N ASP A 22 11.62 10.50 -14.57
CA ASP A 22 12.60 9.43 -14.73
C ASP A 22 12.38 8.33 -13.67
N ASN A 23 11.17 8.28 -13.06
CA ASN A 23 10.78 7.36 -11.98
C ASN A 23 11.69 7.43 -10.74
N CYS A 24 12.21 8.62 -10.44
CA CYS A 24 13.11 8.84 -9.31
C CYS A 24 12.58 9.97 -8.41
N ALA A 25 12.69 9.80 -7.10
CA ALA A 25 12.39 10.84 -6.12
C ALA A 25 13.44 10.85 -5.00
N CYS A 26 14.03 12.01 -4.74
CA CYS A 26 14.86 12.21 -3.55
C CYS A 26 13.98 12.32 -2.30
N MET A 27 14.46 11.80 -1.17
CA MET A 27 13.82 12.01 0.13
C MET A 27 13.65 13.51 0.42
N SER A 28 12.43 13.93 0.73
CA SER A 28 12.08 15.33 0.93
C SER A 28 10.88 15.45 1.86
N MET A 29 10.84 16.51 2.66
CA MET A 29 9.66 16.91 3.44
C MET A 29 8.73 17.86 2.68
N LYS A 30 9.15 18.34 1.50
CA LYS A 30 8.33 19.21 0.65
C LYS A 30 7.31 18.37 -0.12
N PRO A 31 6.09 18.89 -0.35
CA PRO A 31 5.15 18.25 -1.25
C PRO A 31 5.79 17.95 -2.62
N PRO A 32 5.41 16.85 -3.28
CA PRO A 32 5.91 16.52 -4.61
C PRO A 32 5.55 17.63 -5.60
N GLU A 33 6.37 17.76 -6.66
CA GLU A 33 6.15 18.74 -7.74
C GLU A 33 6.01 20.20 -7.26
N ASN A 34 6.57 20.55 -6.10
CA ASN A 34 6.48 21.87 -5.47
C ASN A 34 5.02 22.36 -5.26
N LEU A 35 4.08 21.44 -5.06
CA LEU A 35 2.71 21.80 -4.70
C LEU A 35 2.68 22.61 -3.40
N ASN A 36 1.76 23.59 -3.32
CA ASN A 36 1.47 24.23 -2.04
C ASN A 36 0.85 23.18 -1.11
N ALA A 37 1.27 23.15 0.16
CA ALA A 37 0.72 22.23 1.15
C ALA A 37 -0.82 22.34 1.27
N SER A 38 -1.40 23.53 1.10
CA SER A 38 -2.86 23.71 1.11
C SER A 38 -3.58 23.10 -0.09
N ALA A 39 -2.88 22.84 -1.18
CA ALA A 39 -3.40 22.20 -2.39
C ALA A 39 -3.15 20.68 -2.41
N MET A 40 -2.36 20.14 -1.46
CA MET A 40 -2.01 18.72 -1.42
C MET A 40 -3.19 17.90 -0.88
N PRO A 41 -3.66 16.86 -1.62
CA PRO A 41 -4.62 15.91 -1.06
C PRO A 41 -4.02 15.16 0.14
N GLN A 42 -4.73 15.12 1.25
CA GLN A 42 -4.34 14.30 2.39
C GLN A 42 -4.69 12.83 2.11
N PHE A 43 -3.67 12.00 1.93
CA PHE A 43 -3.83 10.55 1.89
C PHE A 43 -3.89 9.99 3.32
N VAL A 44 -4.79 9.04 3.56
CA VAL A 44 -4.86 8.23 4.78
C VAL A 44 -4.83 6.78 4.34
N MET A 45 -3.81 6.05 4.76
CA MET A 45 -3.65 4.62 4.45
C MET A 45 -4.09 3.80 5.65
N LEU A 46 -5.12 2.98 5.47
CA LEU A 46 -5.50 1.97 6.44
C LEU A 46 -4.78 0.68 6.07
N THR A 47 -3.98 0.15 6.98
CA THR A 47 -3.23 -1.09 6.77
C THR A 47 -3.62 -2.12 7.82
N PHE A 48 -3.65 -3.39 7.40
CA PHE A 48 -3.83 -4.53 8.27
C PHE A 48 -2.73 -5.55 7.99
N ASP A 49 -2.11 -6.03 9.06
CA ASP A 49 -1.01 -6.98 8.97
C ASP A 49 -1.50 -8.38 9.34
N ASP A 50 -0.72 -9.38 8.93
CA ASP A 50 -0.84 -10.80 9.25
C ASP A 50 -1.95 -11.55 8.48
N ALA A 51 -2.44 -12.65 9.06
CA ALA A 51 -3.28 -13.62 8.38
C ALA A 51 -4.73 -13.14 8.20
N ILE A 52 -5.31 -13.36 7.01
CA ILE A 52 -6.73 -13.09 6.73
C ILE A 52 -7.54 -14.38 6.89
N ASN A 53 -8.52 -14.41 7.78
CA ASN A 53 -9.28 -15.61 8.11
C ASN A 53 -10.70 -15.29 8.61
N GLU A 54 -11.45 -16.31 9.03
CA GLU A 54 -12.84 -16.13 9.48
C GLU A 54 -12.98 -15.19 10.68
N GLN A 55 -11.97 -15.07 11.53
CA GLN A 55 -12.02 -14.24 12.74
C GLN A 55 -12.08 -12.75 12.40
N ASN A 56 -11.38 -12.33 11.34
CA ASN A 56 -11.26 -10.92 10.98
C ASN A 56 -12.11 -10.50 9.77
N MET A 57 -12.50 -11.44 8.91
CA MET A 57 -13.29 -11.10 7.71
C MET A 57 -14.66 -10.47 7.99
N GLY A 58 -15.31 -10.84 9.09
CA GLY A 58 -16.57 -10.18 9.50
C GLY A 58 -16.37 -8.68 9.73
N PHE A 59 -15.26 -8.31 10.38
CA PHE A 59 -14.88 -6.92 10.60
C PHE A 59 -14.52 -6.22 9.29
N TYR A 60 -13.69 -6.85 8.43
CA TYR A 60 -13.28 -6.25 7.15
C TYR A 60 -14.46 -5.99 6.22
N ARG A 61 -15.40 -6.93 6.09
CA ARG A 61 -16.63 -6.73 5.31
C ARG A 61 -17.47 -5.56 5.82
N HIS A 62 -17.62 -5.43 7.15
CA HIS A 62 -18.38 -4.32 7.73
C HIS A 62 -17.66 -2.96 7.55
N LEU A 63 -16.33 -2.96 7.63
CA LEU A 63 -15.51 -1.76 7.47
C LEU A 63 -15.50 -1.27 6.01
N LEU A 64 -15.33 -2.20 5.07
CA LEU A 64 -15.14 -1.93 3.64
C LEU A 64 -16.41 -2.18 2.80
N GLU A 65 -17.57 -2.23 3.46
CA GLU A 65 -18.88 -2.39 2.83
C GLU A 65 -19.08 -1.34 1.72
N PRO A 66 -19.24 -1.75 0.44
CA PRO A 66 -19.38 -0.82 -0.67
C PRO A 66 -20.52 0.19 -0.45
N GLY A 67 -20.25 1.47 -0.72
CA GLY A 67 -21.21 2.55 -0.55
C GLY A 67 -21.33 3.12 0.86
N LYS A 68 -20.91 2.38 1.91
CA LYS A 68 -21.01 2.85 3.31
C LYS A 68 -19.98 3.92 3.66
N ARG A 69 -18.75 3.75 3.18
CA ARG A 69 -17.66 4.72 3.37
C ARG A 69 -17.12 5.11 2.00
N ARG A 70 -17.24 6.38 1.67
CA ARG A 70 -16.81 6.93 0.37
C ARG A 70 -15.90 8.11 0.61
N ASN A 71 -14.88 8.22 -0.23
CA ASN A 71 -14.03 9.41 -0.26
C ASN A 71 -14.90 10.62 -0.67
N ARG A 72 -14.86 11.69 0.14
CA ARG A 72 -15.73 12.85 -0.02
C ARG A 72 -15.45 13.63 -1.32
N ALA A 73 -14.22 13.61 -1.81
CA ALA A 73 -13.80 14.38 -2.98
C ALA A 73 -14.15 13.69 -4.30
N ASN A 74 -13.99 12.37 -4.40
CA ASN A 74 -14.22 11.64 -5.66
C ASN A 74 -15.40 10.65 -5.63
N GLY A 75 -15.98 10.39 -4.45
CA GLY A 75 -17.06 9.43 -4.29
C GLY A 75 -16.65 7.96 -4.46
N CYS A 76 -15.37 7.62 -4.60
CA CYS A 76 -14.97 6.21 -4.64
C CYS A 76 -15.18 5.53 -3.27
N ASN A 77 -15.37 4.22 -3.25
CA ASN A 77 -15.34 3.46 -2.00
C ASN A 77 -13.98 3.59 -1.34
N VAL A 78 -13.95 3.59 0.00
CA VAL A 78 -12.70 3.49 0.75
C VAL A 78 -12.21 2.04 0.67
N ALA A 79 -10.90 1.88 0.46
CA ALA A 79 -10.20 0.61 0.46
C ALA A 79 -9.09 0.61 1.52
N ALA A 80 -8.48 -0.55 1.76
CA ALA A 80 -7.35 -0.72 2.65
C ALA A 80 -6.22 -1.49 1.95
N THR A 81 -5.04 -1.49 2.56
CA THR A 81 -3.90 -2.34 2.15
C THR A 81 -3.73 -3.46 3.18
N PHE A 82 -3.69 -4.70 2.72
CA PHE A 82 -3.48 -5.87 3.57
C PHE A 82 -2.08 -6.41 3.36
N PHE A 83 -1.24 -6.36 4.38
CA PHE A 83 0.08 -6.98 4.41
C PHE A 83 -0.08 -8.42 4.92
N VAL A 84 -0.20 -9.36 3.98
CA VAL A 84 -0.67 -10.73 4.26
C VAL A 84 0.49 -11.67 4.54
N SER A 85 0.45 -12.33 5.71
CA SER A 85 1.33 -13.47 6.03
C SER A 85 0.65 -14.78 5.66
N ALA A 86 1.39 -15.73 5.06
CA ALA A 86 0.82 -17.03 4.71
C ALA A 86 0.52 -17.88 5.95
N ASN A 87 1.48 -17.91 6.87
CA ASN A 87 1.41 -18.62 8.14
C ASN A 87 1.77 -17.65 9.27
N HIS A 88 0.98 -17.64 10.35
CA HIS A 88 1.23 -16.83 11.53
C HIS A 88 0.79 -17.61 12.78
N PRO A 89 1.42 -17.43 13.95
CA PRO A 89 1.01 -18.12 15.19
C PRO A 89 -0.46 -17.91 15.58
N ALA A 90 -1.07 -16.81 15.15
CA ALA A 90 -2.47 -16.49 15.41
C ALA A 90 -3.45 -17.05 14.36
N GLY A 91 -2.97 -17.70 13.30
CA GLY A 91 -3.82 -18.32 12.28
C GLY A 91 -3.18 -18.39 10.89
N HIS A 92 -3.85 -19.09 9.97
CA HIS A 92 -3.46 -19.20 8.57
C HIS A 92 -4.33 -18.31 7.68
N THR A 93 -3.78 -17.86 6.55
CA THR A 93 -4.54 -17.10 5.56
C THR A 93 -5.44 -17.99 4.71
N ASP A 94 -6.72 -17.64 4.61
CA ASP A 94 -7.62 -18.14 3.59
C ASP A 94 -7.55 -17.24 2.35
N TYR A 95 -6.96 -17.77 1.28
CA TYR A 95 -6.77 -17.03 0.03
C TYR A 95 -8.06 -16.72 -0.73
N SER A 96 -9.17 -17.38 -0.40
CA SER A 96 -10.50 -17.03 -0.93
C SER A 96 -10.91 -15.65 -0.43
N PHE A 97 -10.63 -15.35 0.84
CA PHE A 97 -10.88 -14.04 1.44
C PHE A 97 -9.91 -12.96 0.93
N VAL A 98 -8.65 -13.33 0.67
CA VAL A 98 -7.70 -12.44 -0.02
C VAL A 98 -8.25 -12.04 -1.39
N HIS A 99 -8.75 -13.00 -2.15
CA HIS A 99 -9.37 -12.73 -3.46
C HIS A 99 -10.61 -11.84 -3.33
N GLU A 100 -11.46 -12.07 -2.34
CA GLU A 100 -12.63 -11.24 -2.06
C GLU A 100 -12.22 -9.78 -1.79
N LEU A 101 -11.27 -9.55 -0.88
CA LEU A 101 -10.80 -8.20 -0.53
C LEU A 101 -10.17 -7.48 -1.73
N HIS A 102 -9.38 -8.20 -2.53
CA HIS A 102 -8.85 -7.68 -3.79
C HIS A 102 -9.97 -7.32 -4.78
N SER A 103 -10.99 -8.18 -4.91
CA SER A 103 -12.11 -7.96 -5.86
C SER A 103 -12.93 -6.71 -5.56
N VAL A 104 -12.96 -6.26 -4.30
CA VAL A 104 -13.62 -5.01 -3.87
C VAL A 104 -12.69 -3.80 -3.85
N GLY A 105 -11.48 -3.93 -4.39
CA GLY A 105 -10.54 -2.83 -4.62
C GLY A 105 -9.51 -2.59 -3.51
N SER A 106 -9.36 -3.52 -2.56
CA SER A 106 -8.27 -3.44 -1.58
C SER A 106 -6.95 -3.90 -2.17
N GLU A 107 -5.86 -3.31 -1.71
CA GLU A 107 -4.50 -3.71 -2.08
C GLU A 107 -4.07 -4.92 -1.25
N ILE A 108 -3.43 -5.89 -1.90
CA ILE A 108 -2.84 -7.07 -1.24
C ILE A 108 -1.31 -6.98 -1.39
N ALA A 109 -0.64 -6.82 -0.26
CA ALA A 109 0.80 -6.80 -0.12
C ALA A 109 1.28 -8.04 0.67
N ILE A 110 2.59 -8.26 0.71
CA ILE A 110 3.20 -9.46 1.29
C ILE A 110 3.76 -9.12 2.68
N HIS A 111 3.46 -9.95 3.67
CA HIS A 111 4.03 -9.91 5.02
C HIS A 111 4.71 -11.24 5.37
N SER A 112 5.56 -11.70 4.46
CA SER A 112 6.31 -12.95 4.52
C SER A 112 5.45 -14.23 4.51
N ILE A 113 6.12 -15.39 4.56
CA ILE A 113 5.45 -16.69 4.62
C ILE A 113 5.28 -17.15 6.07
N THR A 114 6.22 -16.82 6.97
CA THR A 114 6.43 -17.47 8.26
C THR A 114 6.42 -16.48 9.42
#